data_AF-A0A5C6EPT2-F1
#
_entry.id   AF-A0A5C6EPT2-F1
#
_cell.length_a   1.000
_cell.length_b   1.000
_cell.length_c   1.000
_cell.angle_alpha   90.00
_cell.angle_beta   90.00
_cell.angle_gamma   90.00
#
_symmetry.space_group_name_H-M   'P 1'
#
loop_
_entity.id
_entity.type
_entity.pdbx_description
1 polymer ?
#
loop_
_entity_poly.entity_id
_entity_poly.type
_entity_poly.pdbx_seq_one_letter_code
_entity_poly.pdbx_strand_id
1 'polypeptide(L)'
;MAELGSKGAFDGHYTNENGIMKCLSIVIVTIIVGVALAAPLPAQTFEFSADDIVAAIGVASDGYSTDEILIRDELRSRFVDHLSASLGRPLARDEERGAVLEMLKLRKAGKLNSFATRRGRPVNDSVAPIAEIAARVVGDRHRVSTDTLLADPTLREELQSEAELLRPGIDAYAVRKSVLGLRKKRALKPELVLQVADWDRTIETQTIEQLRDRLDGASVSTGPGVYLFRSGDGYLYVGEASNLSARLTEHLGGSDRISLAEYLAGENAAGVSVEMHIFPADSPVKRVTVRRAYESELIRSRDPKFNVRP
;
A
#
# COMPACT_ATOMS: atom_id res chain seq x y z
N MET A 1 52.75 -46.74 20.27
CA MET A 1 53.90 -47.64 20.47
C MET A 1 53.44 -48.75 21.40
N ALA A 2 53.42 -50.05 21.11
CA ALA A 2 53.78 -50.86 19.93
C ALA A 2 53.16 -52.29 20.16
N GLU A 3 52.87 -53.19 19.19
CA GLU A 3 52.95 -53.15 17.71
C GLU A 3 52.06 -54.24 17.04
N LEU A 4 52.40 -54.63 15.80
CA LEU A 4 52.19 -55.89 15.04
C LEU A 4 51.54 -57.11 15.77
N GLY A 5 50.75 -58.01 15.14
CA GLY A 5 50.25 -58.08 13.76
C GLY A 5 49.74 -59.50 13.36
N SER A 6 49.05 -59.58 12.21
CA SER A 6 49.15 -60.64 11.17
C SER A 6 48.73 -62.12 11.41
N LYS A 7 47.73 -62.56 10.60
CA LYS A 7 47.43 -63.94 10.09
C LYS A 7 46.96 -64.99 11.14
N GLY A 8 46.16 -66.00 10.80
CA GLY A 8 45.44 -66.33 9.54
C GLY A 8 44.81 -67.74 9.58
N ALA A 9 43.78 -67.96 8.74
CA ALA A 9 43.17 -69.23 8.26
C ALA A 9 43.14 -70.52 9.14
N PHE A 10 41.95 -71.13 9.30
CA PHE A 10 41.72 -72.53 8.90
C PHE A 10 40.22 -72.88 8.71
N ASP A 11 39.97 -74.01 8.04
CA ASP A 11 38.69 -74.47 7.45
C ASP A 11 37.60 -74.96 8.41
N GLY A 12 36.37 -75.04 7.90
CA GLY A 12 35.22 -75.66 8.57
C GLY A 12 33.99 -75.83 7.67
N HIS A 13 34.03 -76.78 6.72
CA HIS A 13 32.84 -77.22 5.98
C HIS A 13 31.75 -77.79 6.92
N TYR A 14 30.48 -77.43 6.71
CA TYR A 14 29.37 -78.40 6.76
C TYR A 14 28.22 -77.94 5.83
N THR A 15 27.47 -78.92 5.33
CA THR A 15 26.57 -78.83 4.17
C THR A 15 25.08 -78.91 4.52
N ASN A 16 24.24 -78.28 3.69
CA ASN A 16 22.79 -78.53 3.50
C ASN A 16 21.89 -78.25 4.74
N GLU A 17 20.65 -77.78 4.65
CA GLU A 17 19.58 -78.18 3.72
C GLU A 17 18.57 -77.04 3.41
N ASN A 18 18.04 -77.09 2.18
CA ASN A 18 16.71 -76.69 1.72
C ASN A 18 15.80 -75.83 2.65
N GLY A 19 15.72 -74.52 2.38
CA GLY A 19 14.72 -73.61 2.93
C GLY A 19 14.07 -72.75 1.86
N ILE A 20 13.03 -73.26 1.21
CA ILE A 20 12.27 -72.53 0.16
C ILE A 20 11.53 -71.35 0.81
N MET A 21 11.89 -70.11 0.48
CA MET A 21 10.93 -69.01 0.55
C MET A 21 11.17 -67.96 -0.55
N LYS A 22 10.10 -67.67 -1.29
CA LYS A 22 10.12 -66.87 -2.52
C LYS A 22 10.13 -65.37 -2.20
N CYS A 23 10.85 -64.63 -3.05
CA CYS A 23 10.58 -63.27 -3.52
C CYS A 23 9.56 -62.41 -2.74
N LEU A 24 10.06 -61.38 -2.05
CA LEU A 24 9.34 -60.10 -1.98
C LEU A 24 10.32 -58.92 -1.94
N SER A 25 11.04 -58.70 -3.05
CA SER A 25 11.82 -57.47 -3.24
C SER A 25 10.85 -56.30 -3.43
N ILE A 26 10.61 -55.54 -2.36
CA ILE A 26 9.82 -54.30 -2.40
C ILE A 26 10.62 -53.27 -3.21
N VAL A 27 10.26 -53.09 -4.47
CA VAL A 27 10.75 -51.98 -5.29
C VAL A 27 10.07 -50.71 -4.81
N ILE A 28 10.79 -49.90 -4.03
CA ILE A 28 10.36 -48.55 -3.67
C ILE A 28 10.47 -47.69 -4.94
N VAL A 29 9.35 -47.55 -5.65
CA VAL A 29 9.22 -46.57 -6.75
C VAL A 29 9.07 -45.20 -6.11
N THR A 30 10.19 -44.47 -6.00
CA THR A 30 10.16 -43.06 -5.62
C THR A 30 9.50 -42.26 -6.73
N ILE A 31 8.20 -41.97 -6.57
CA ILE A 31 7.48 -41.05 -7.45
C ILE A 31 8.01 -39.64 -7.18
N ILE A 32 8.94 -39.19 -8.04
CA ILE A 32 9.32 -37.78 -8.10
C ILE A 32 8.14 -37.04 -8.70
N VAL A 33 7.25 -36.53 -7.84
CA VAL A 33 6.26 -35.52 -8.23
C VAL A 33 7.04 -34.25 -8.52
N GLY A 34 7.42 -34.08 -9.79
CA GLY A 34 7.96 -32.84 -10.30
C GLY A 34 6.88 -31.77 -10.21
N VAL A 35 6.85 -31.03 -9.11
CA VAL A 35 6.12 -29.77 -9.02
C VAL A 35 6.78 -28.81 -10.00
N ALA A 36 6.29 -28.81 -11.24
CA ALA A 36 6.62 -27.78 -12.19
C ALA A 36 6.14 -26.46 -11.58
N LEU A 37 7.08 -25.65 -11.10
CA LEU A 37 6.82 -24.24 -10.84
C LEU A 37 6.41 -23.64 -12.18
N ALA A 38 5.09 -23.48 -12.35
CA ALA A 38 4.53 -22.69 -13.43
C ALA A 38 5.02 -21.26 -13.20
N ALA A 39 6.10 -20.89 -13.88
CA ALA A 39 6.51 -19.50 -13.97
C ALA A 39 5.28 -18.72 -14.46
N PRO A 40 4.87 -17.63 -13.78
CA PRO A 40 3.71 -16.88 -14.21
C PRO A 40 3.96 -16.42 -15.63
N LEU A 41 3.09 -16.85 -16.56
CA LEU A 41 3.13 -16.37 -17.93
C LEU A 41 3.09 -14.83 -17.88
N PRO A 42 3.96 -14.12 -18.63
CA PRO A 42 3.95 -12.67 -18.62
C PRO A 42 2.55 -12.22 -19.02
N ALA A 43 1.91 -11.44 -18.14
CA ALA A 43 0.59 -10.91 -18.39
C ALA A 43 0.63 -10.16 -19.73
N GLN A 44 -0.17 -10.59 -20.70
CA GLN A 44 -0.26 -9.90 -21.98
C GLN A 44 -0.82 -8.51 -21.71
N THR A 45 0.04 -7.50 -21.80
CA THR A 45 -0.34 -6.10 -21.65
C THR A 45 -1.19 -5.72 -22.85
N PHE A 46 -2.51 -5.82 -22.69
CA PHE A 46 -3.44 -5.38 -23.72
C PHE A 46 -3.39 -3.84 -23.80
N GLU A 47 -2.77 -3.31 -24.84
CA GLU A 47 -2.72 -1.88 -25.11
C GLU A 47 -3.91 -1.46 -25.99
N PHE A 48 -4.75 -0.57 -25.46
CA PHE A 48 -5.80 0.09 -26.24
C PHE A 48 -5.17 1.07 -27.24
N SER A 49 -5.72 1.15 -28.46
CA SER A 49 -5.27 2.16 -29.41
C SER A 49 -5.69 3.56 -28.96
N ALA A 50 -5.00 4.58 -29.47
CA ALA A 50 -5.38 5.96 -29.19
C ALA A 50 -6.81 6.29 -29.66
N ASP A 51 -7.25 5.64 -30.75
CA ASP A 51 -8.59 5.84 -31.33
C ASP A 51 -9.68 5.19 -30.47
N ASP A 52 -9.43 4.00 -29.89
CA ASP A 52 -10.34 3.37 -28.92
C ASP A 52 -10.57 4.26 -27.69
N ILE A 53 -9.49 4.83 -27.16
CA ILE A 53 -9.54 5.73 -26.01
C ILE A 53 -10.29 7.02 -26.36
N VAL A 54 -10.08 7.60 -27.56
CA VAL A 54 -10.80 8.78 -28.03
C VAL A 54 -12.29 8.49 -28.22
N ALA A 55 -12.66 7.35 -28.80
CA ALA A 55 -14.05 6.91 -28.95
C ALA A 55 -14.74 6.74 -27.60
N ALA A 56 -14.10 6.05 -26.65
CA ALA A 56 -14.60 5.86 -25.29
C ALA A 56 -14.82 7.18 -24.55
N ILE A 57 -13.92 8.15 -24.68
CA ILE A 57 -14.10 9.51 -24.11
C ILE A 57 -15.30 10.23 -24.76
N GLY A 58 -15.47 10.10 -26.07
CA GLY A 58 -16.59 10.68 -26.81
C GLY A 58 -17.94 10.23 -26.25
N VAL A 59 -18.09 8.94 -25.93
CA VAL A 59 -19.30 8.37 -25.33
C VAL A 59 -19.42 8.70 -23.83
N ALA A 60 -18.34 8.56 -23.07
CA ALA A 60 -18.37 8.63 -21.62
C ALA A 60 -18.46 10.05 -21.04
N SER A 61 -17.89 11.05 -21.74
CA SER A 61 -17.68 12.39 -21.19
C SER A 61 -18.96 13.13 -20.81
N ASP A 62 -20.06 12.96 -21.55
CA ASP A 62 -21.33 13.70 -21.36
C ASP A 62 -21.09 15.23 -21.20
N GLY A 63 -20.18 15.78 -22.01
CA GLY A 63 -19.78 17.19 -22.00
C GLY A 63 -18.84 17.60 -20.86
N TYR A 64 -18.50 16.72 -19.92
CA TYR A 64 -17.49 16.98 -18.90
C TYR A 64 -16.06 16.78 -19.43
N SER A 65 -15.06 17.25 -18.67
CA SER A 65 -13.64 17.03 -19.03
C SER A 65 -13.15 15.65 -18.61
N THR A 66 -12.03 15.19 -19.19
CA THR A 66 -11.36 13.94 -18.79
C THR A 66 -10.88 13.93 -17.33
N ASP A 67 -10.67 15.11 -16.73
CA ASP A 67 -10.46 15.25 -15.27
C ASP A 67 -11.68 14.81 -14.45
N GLU A 68 -12.90 15.01 -14.97
CA GLU A 68 -14.13 14.55 -14.32
C GLU A 68 -14.39 13.06 -14.59
N ILE A 69 -14.06 12.53 -15.78
CA ILE A 69 -14.06 11.07 -16.05
C ILE A 69 -13.12 10.34 -15.06
N LEU A 70 -11.96 10.92 -14.76
CA LEU A 70 -11.02 10.33 -13.80
C LEU A 70 -11.61 10.19 -12.39
N ILE A 71 -12.46 11.12 -11.93
CA ILE A 71 -12.88 11.19 -10.52
C ILE A 71 -14.34 10.76 -10.26
N ARG A 72 -15.22 10.85 -11.28
CA ARG A 72 -16.65 10.48 -11.20
C ARG A 72 -16.84 9.02 -11.60
N ASP A 73 -17.36 8.20 -10.69
CA ASP A 73 -17.53 6.77 -10.95
C ASP A 73 -18.54 6.53 -12.08
N GLU A 74 -19.61 7.32 -12.18
CA GLU A 74 -20.62 7.19 -13.24
C GLU A 74 -20.10 7.52 -14.65
N LEU A 75 -19.11 8.41 -14.77
CA LEU A 75 -18.46 8.70 -16.06
C LEU A 75 -17.35 7.68 -16.35
N ARG A 76 -16.65 7.23 -15.31
CA ARG A 76 -15.62 6.19 -15.40
C ARG A 76 -16.20 4.85 -15.83
N SER A 77 -17.32 4.41 -15.25
CA SER A 77 -18.03 3.20 -15.67
C SER A 77 -18.38 3.28 -17.15
N ARG A 78 -19.01 4.36 -17.63
CA ARG A 78 -19.31 4.53 -19.07
C ARG A 78 -18.07 4.40 -19.98
N PHE A 79 -16.91 4.88 -19.53
CA PHE A 79 -15.64 4.76 -20.24
C PHE A 79 -15.15 3.30 -20.28
N VAL A 80 -15.17 2.61 -19.13
CA VAL A 80 -14.75 1.21 -18.99
C VAL A 80 -15.72 0.25 -19.69
N ASP A 81 -17.02 0.50 -19.63
CA ASP A 81 -18.08 -0.27 -20.28
C ASP A 81 -17.95 -0.20 -21.81
N HIS A 82 -17.62 0.98 -22.36
CA HIS A 82 -17.39 1.14 -23.79
C HIS A 82 -16.17 0.34 -24.27
N LEU A 83 -15.06 0.38 -23.53
CA LEU A 83 -13.87 -0.42 -23.82
C LEU A 83 -14.14 -1.93 -23.61
N SER A 84 -14.94 -2.30 -22.61
CA SER A 84 -15.35 -3.70 -22.39
C SER A 84 -16.18 -4.23 -23.56
N ALA A 85 -17.06 -3.38 -24.11
CA ALA A 85 -17.88 -3.71 -25.26
C ALA A 85 -17.05 -3.89 -26.55
N SER A 86 -16.01 -3.06 -26.79
CA SER A 86 -15.13 -3.23 -27.96
C SER A 86 -14.25 -4.49 -27.87
N LEU A 87 -13.91 -4.93 -26.66
CA LEU A 87 -13.20 -6.21 -26.42
C LEU A 87 -14.11 -7.44 -26.37
N GLY A 88 -15.43 -7.27 -26.30
CA GLY A 88 -16.38 -8.37 -26.08
C GLY A 88 -16.25 -9.05 -24.71
N ARG A 89 -15.57 -8.43 -23.75
CA ARG A 89 -15.37 -8.94 -22.38
C ARG A 89 -15.14 -7.81 -21.37
N PRO A 90 -15.40 -8.00 -20.07
CA PRO A 90 -14.98 -7.06 -19.04
C PRO A 90 -13.46 -6.82 -19.05
N LEU A 91 -13.05 -5.58 -18.76
CA LEU A 91 -11.66 -5.24 -18.46
C LEU A 91 -11.26 -5.80 -17.09
N ALA A 92 -10.04 -6.32 -16.99
CA ALA A 92 -9.39 -6.56 -15.71
C ALA A 92 -8.94 -5.23 -15.07
N ARG A 93 -8.77 -5.20 -13.74
CA ARG A 93 -8.37 -3.99 -12.99
C ARG A 93 -7.09 -3.33 -13.50
N ASP A 94 -6.10 -4.12 -13.90
CA ASP A 94 -4.85 -3.62 -14.48
C ASP A 94 -5.03 -3.01 -15.88
N GLU A 95 -5.97 -3.53 -16.67
CA GLU A 95 -6.32 -3.02 -18.01
C GLU A 95 -7.09 -1.70 -17.89
N GLU A 96 -8.02 -1.61 -16.92
CA GLU A 96 -8.71 -0.36 -16.57
C GLU A 96 -7.70 0.71 -16.15
N ARG A 97 -6.75 0.39 -15.26
CA ARG A 97 -5.66 1.30 -14.89
C ARG A 97 -4.88 1.75 -16.14
N GLY A 98 -4.53 0.80 -17.01
CA GLY A 98 -3.82 1.08 -18.27
C GLY A 98 -4.58 2.08 -19.15
N ALA A 99 -5.85 1.82 -19.43
CA ALA A 99 -6.70 2.68 -20.24
C ALA A 99 -6.87 4.10 -19.65
N VAL A 100 -7.11 4.21 -18.35
CA VAL A 100 -7.26 5.52 -17.68
C VAL A 100 -5.93 6.29 -17.65
N LEU A 101 -4.79 5.62 -17.46
CA LEU A 101 -3.48 6.25 -17.59
C LEU A 101 -3.19 6.70 -19.03
N GLU A 102 -3.56 5.92 -20.04
CA GLU A 102 -3.37 6.30 -21.45
C GLU A 102 -4.25 7.50 -21.84
N MET A 103 -5.51 7.55 -21.40
CA MET A 103 -6.34 8.76 -21.50
C MET A 103 -5.61 9.99 -20.93
N LEU A 104 -4.96 9.87 -19.77
CA LEU A 104 -4.21 10.98 -19.18
C LEU A 104 -2.93 11.33 -19.97
N LYS A 105 -2.26 10.35 -20.61
CA LYS A 105 -1.12 10.61 -21.52
C LYS A 105 -1.58 11.35 -22.78
N LEU A 106 -2.58 10.84 -23.49
CA LEU A 106 -3.15 11.46 -24.69
C LEU A 106 -3.62 12.89 -24.42
N ARG A 107 -4.26 13.12 -23.26
CA ARG A 107 -4.64 14.47 -22.82
C ARG A 107 -3.43 15.39 -22.66
N LYS A 108 -2.39 14.96 -21.94
CA LYS A 108 -1.16 15.75 -21.73
C LYS A 108 -0.45 16.07 -23.05
N ALA A 109 -0.53 15.16 -24.02
CA ALA A 109 0.00 15.33 -25.36
C ALA A 109 -0.88 16.20 -26.29
N GLY A 110 -2.02 16.70 -25.82
CA GLY A 110 -2.95 17.51 -26.62
C GLY A 110 -3.70 16.73 -27.71
N LYS A 111 -3.68 15.39 -27.68
CA LYS A 111 -4.28 14.52 -28.70
C LYS A 111 -5.78 14.28 -28.55
N LEU A 112 -6.41 14.87 -27.52
CA LEU A 112 -7.83 14.72 -27.24
C LEU A 112 -8.61 15.94 -27.71
N ASN A 113 -9.35 15.81 -28.81
CA ASN A 113 -10.15 16.89 -29.41
C ASN A 113 -11.51 17.14 -28.71
N SER A 114 -11.65 16.75 -27.44
CA SER A 114 -12.88 16.89 -26.66
C SER A 114 -12.94 18.20 -25.89
N PHE A 115 -13.87 19.09 -26.26
CA PHE A 115 -14.15 20.32 -25.52
C PHE A 115 -15.15 20.06 -24.38
N ALA A 116 -14.80 20.44 -23.15
CA ALA A 116 -15.70 20.35 -22.02
C ALA A 116 -16.72 21.49 -22.04
N THR A 117 -18.01 21.16 -22.21
CA THR A 117 -19.15 22.08 -22.16
C THR A 117 -19.76 22.20 -20.77
N ARG A 118 -19.48 21.24 -19.87
CA ARG A 118 -19.97 21.22 -18.48
C ARG A 118 -18.83 21.33 -17.47
N ARG A 119 -19.10 22.01 -16.35
CA ARG A 119 -18.21 22.09 -15.18
C ARG A 119 -18.69 21.11 -14.11
N GLY A 120 -17.77 20.39 -13.46
CA GLY A 120 -18.10 19.55 -12.31
C GLY A 120 -18.42 20.37 -11.05
N ARG A 121 -19.18 19.77 -10.12
CA ARG A 121 -19.65 20.43 -8.89
C ARG A 121 -18.48 20.95 -8.02
N PRO A 122 -18.62 22.10 -7.33
CA PRO A 122 -17.67 22.52 -6.32
C PRO A 122 -17.64 21.53 -5.15
N VAL A 123 -16.59 21.57 -4.35
CA VAL A 123 -16.41 20.72 -3.16
C VAL A 123 -16.11 21.59 -1.96
N ASN A 124 -16.45 21.12 -0.76
CA ASN A 124 -16.24 21.86 0.48
C ASN A 124 -14.76 21.81 0.87
N ASP A 125 -14.15 22.95 1.19
CA ASP A 125 -12.72 23.04 1.55
C ASP A 125 -12.33 22.19 2.77
N SER A 126 -13.28 21.89 3.68
CA SER A 126 -13.07 20.98 4.81
C SER A 126 -12.82 19.51 4.44
N VAL A 127 -12.87 19.16 3.15
CA VAL A 127 -12.47 17.85 2.60
C VAL A 127 -10.99 17.83 2.22
N ALA A 128 -10.37 18.99 1.98
CA ALA A 128 -8.99 19.06 1.49
C ALA A 128 -7.95 18.45 2.46
N PRO A 129 -8.01 18.66 3.79
CA PRO A 129 -7.08 18.01 4.73
C PRO A 129 -7.21 16.49 4.72
N ILE A 130 -8.45 15.98 4.75
CA ILE A 130 -8.74 14.53 4.73
C ILE A 130 -8.23 13.90 3.43
N ALA A 131 -8.50 14.54 2.29
CA ALA A 131 -8.05 14.09 0.99
C ALA A 131 -6.52 14.13 0.85
N GLU A 132 -5.85 15.13 1.45
CA GLU A 132 -4.39 15.18 1.49
C GLU A 132 -3.82 14.02 2.30
N ILE A 133 -4.32 13.82 3.52
CA ILE A 133 -3.88 12.75 4.41
C ILE A 133 -4.04 11.38 3.73
N ALA A 134 -5.24 11.06 3.27
CA ALA A 134 -5.55 9.77 2.64
C ALA A 134 -4.70 9.52 1.38
N ALA A 135 -4.52 10.55 0.52
CA ALA A 135 -3.70 10.41 -0.69
C ALA A 135 -2.21 10.25 -0.39
N ARG A 136 -1.69 10.86 0.69
CA ARG A 136 -0.32 10.64 1.14
C ARG A 136 -0.13 9.21 1.65
N VAL A 137 -1.02 8.72 2.51
CA VAL A 137 -0.94 7.36 3.08
C VAL A 137 -0.91 6.29 1.99
N VAL A 138 -1.87 6.30 1.06
CA VAL A 138 -1.93 5.34 -0.05
C VAL A 138 -0.76 5.55 -1.04
N GLY A 139 -0.43 6.81 -1.35
CA GLY A 139 0.69 7.16 -2.23
C GLY A 139 2.04 6.67 -1.71
N ASP A 140 2.27 6.80 -0.41
CA ASP A 140 3.50 6.40 0.29
C ASP A 140 3.60 4.89 0.49
N ARG A 141 2.47 4.23 0.81
CA ARG A 141 2.36 2.78 1.03
C ARG A 141 2.65 2.00 -0.26
N HIS A 142 2.08 2.44 -1.38
CA HIS A 142 2.26 1.81 -2.69
C HIS A 142 3.35 2.44 -3.56
N ARG A 143 3.93 3.56 -3.11
CA ARG A 143 4.98 4.34 -3.81
C ARG A 143 4.56 4.80 -5.21
N VAL A 144 3.30 5.20 -5.33
CA VAL A 144 2.66 5.56 -6.61
C VAL A 144 2.52 7.07 -6.81
N SER A 145 2.45 7.49 -8.07
CA SER A 145 2.07 8.86 -8.41
C SER A 145 0.58 9.11 -8.14
N THR A 146 0.18 10.38 -7.94
CA THR A 146 -1.26 10.73 -7.82
C THR A 146 -2.07 10.41 -9.09
N ASP A 147 -1.43 10.39 -10.26
CA ASP A 147 -2.09 9.95 -11.50
C ASP A 147 -2.41 8.45 -11.44
N THR A 148 -1.47 7.64 -10.99
CA THR A 148 -1.64 6.20 -10.78
C THR A 148 -2.67 5.90 -9.70
N LEU A 149 -2.61 6.60 -8.56
CA LEU A 149 -3.55 6.45 -7.44
C LEU A 149 -5.00 6.71 -7.84
N LEU A 150 -5.25 7.74 -8.68
CA LEU A 150 -6.60 8.03 -9.17
C LEU A 150 -7.02 7.13 -10.36
N ALA A 151 -6.06 6.53 -11.06
CA ALA A 151 -6.29 5.67 -12.23
C ALA A 151 -6.46 4.19 -11.88
N ASP A 152 -5.88 3.68 -10.80
CA ASP A 152 -6.03 2.29 -10.36
C ASP A 152 -7.34 2.09 -9.56
N PRO A 153 -8.22 1.15 -9.92
CA PRO A 153 -9.49 0.94 -9.21
C PRO A 153 -9.29 0.50 -7.74
N THR A 154 -8.27 -0.30 -7.45
CA THR A 154 -7.97 -0.77 -6.08
C THR A 154 -7.46 0.36 -5.21
N LEU A 155 -6.57 1.20 -5.74
CA LEU A 155 -6.03 2.35 -4.98
C LEU A 155 -7.07 3.46 -4.75
N ARG A 156 -8.12 3.53 -5.58
CA ARG A 156 -9.28 4.42 -5.35
C ARG A 156 -10.19 3.94 -4.23
N GLU A 157 -10.37 2.63 -4.10
CA GLU A 157 -11.10 2.02 -2.99
C GLU A 157 -10.33 2.24 -1.69
N GLU A 158 -9.01 2.00 -1.70
CA GLU A 158 -8.14 2.23 -0.55
C GLU A 158 -8.07 3.71 -0.13
N LEU A 159 -7.99 4.64 -1.09
CA LEU A 159 -8.10 6.08 -0.84
C LEU A 159 -9.38 6.45 -0.11
N GLN A 160 -10.50 5.81 -0.47
CA GLN A 160 -11.79 6.06 0.17
C GLN A 160 -11.80 5.50 1.59
N SER A 161 -11.34 4.26 1.80
CA SER A 161 -11.21 3.67 3.13
C SER A 161 -10.36 4.52 4.08
N GLU A 162 -9.21 5.02 3.61
CA GLU A 162 -8.33 5.91 4.38
C GLU A 162 -8.95 7.26 4.71
N ALA A 163 -9.87 7.76 3.87
CA ALA A 163 -10.65 8.97 4.14
C ALA A 163 -11.79 8.71 5.14
N GLU A 164 -12.42 7.54 5.09
CA GLU A 164 -13.50 7.13 5.99
C GLU A 164 -13.01 6.91 7.43
N LEU A 165 -11.76 6.47 7.63
CA LEU A 165 -11.09 6.44 8.94
C LEU A 165 -10.97 7.83 9.61
N LEU A 166 -11.03 8.91 8.84
CA LEU A 166 -10.94 10.30 9.32
C LEU A 166 -12.31 10.97 9.42
N ARG A 167 -13.25 10.58 8.55
CA ARG A 167 -14.64 11.05 8.55
C ARG A 167 -15.56 10.01 7.90
N PRO A 168 -16.30 9.22 8.69
CA PRO A 168 -17.25 8.24 8.17
C PRO A 168 -18.26 8.86 7.21
N GLY A 169 -18.55 8.17 6.10
CA GLY A 169 -19.54 8.62 5.10
C GLY A 169 -19.12 9.82 4.25
N ILE A 170 -17.82 10.13 4.15
CA ILE A 170 -17.33 11.24 3.31
C ILE A 170 -17.54 10.99 1.81
N ASP A 171 -18.02 12.00 1.09
CA ASP A 171 -18.28 11.92 -0.36
C ASP A 171 -17.02 11.60 -1.18
N ALA A 172 -16.99 10.41 -1.78
CA ALA A 172 -15.84 9.90 -2.53
C ALA A 172 -15.46 10.79 -3.73
N TYR A 173 -16.43 11.44 -4.36
CA TYR A 173 -16.14 12.45 -5.39
C TYR A 173 -15.40 13.66 -4.80
N ALA A 174 -15.84 14.20 -3.67
CA ALA A 174 -15.19 15.33 -3.01
C ALA A 174 -13.76 15.01 -2.59
N VAL A 175 -13.51 13.79 -2.08
CA VAL A 175 -12.15 13.30 -1.79
C VAL A 175 -11.30 13.31 -3.08
N ARG A 176 -11.69 12.58 -4.12
CA ARG A 176 -10.92 12.44 -5.36
C ARG A 176 -10.72 13.77 -6.10
N LYS A 177 -11.72 14.66 -6.08
CA LYS A 177 -11.63 16.01 -6.63
C LYS A 177 -10.63 16.87 -5.86
N SER A 178 -10.61 16.76 -4.53
CA SER A 178 -9.65 17.46 -3.68
C SER A 178 -8.22 16.95 -3.94
N VAL A 179 -8.02 15.63 -4.04
CA VAL A 179 -6.74 15.01 -4.45
C VAL A 179 -6.25 15.55 -5.80
N LEU A 180 -7.13 15.61 -6.81
CA LEU A 180 -6.80 16.19 -8.11
C LEU A 180 -6.44 17.69 -8.03
N GLY A 181 -7.07 18.43 -7.12
CA GLY A 181 -6.73 19.83 -6.81
C GLY A 181 -5.34 19.97 -6.17
N LEU A 182 -5.04 19.16 -5.15
CA LEU A 182 -3.75 19.12 -4.44
C LEU A 182 -2.60 18.76 -5.39
N ARG A 183 -2.82 17.79 -6.28
CA ARG A 183 -1.91 17.44 -7.38
C ARG A 183 -1.62 18.65 -8.28
N LYS A 184 -2.65 19.38 -8.73
CA LYS A 184 -2.50 20.57 -9.59
C LYS A 184 -1.73 21.69 -8.87
N LYS A 185 -1.94 21.86 -7.56
CA LYS A 185 -1.17 22.78 -6.70
C LYS A 185 0.26 22.28 -6.38
N ARG A 186 0.60 21.03 -6.73
CA ARG A 186 1.85 20.34 -6.34
C ARG A 186 2.08 20.29 -4.82
N ALA A 187 1.00 20.10 -4.04
CA ALA A 187 1.06 19.92 -2.59
C ALA A 187 1.59 18.52 -2.21
N LEU A 188 1.10 17.48 -2.91
CA LEU A 188 1.49 16.07 -2.75
C LEU A 188 2.87 15.76 -3.37
N LYS A 189 3.90 16.55 -3.05
CA LYS A 189 5.29 16.20 -3.42
C LYS A 189 5.79 15.10 -2.48
N PRO A 190 6.52 14.08 -2.99
CA PRO A 190 7.17 13.09 -2.14
C PRO A 190 8.23 13.75 -1.25
N GLU A 191 8.32 13.30 -0.01
CA GLU A 191 9.35 13.70 0.95
C GLU A 191 10.76 13.38 0.42
N LEU A 192 11.73 14.28 0.61
CA LEU A 192 13.05 14.14 -0.02
C LEU A 192 13.80 12.89 0.48
N VAL A 193 13.65 12.54 1.75
CA VAL A 193 14.25 11.31 2.30
C VAL A 193 13.66 10.04 1.67
N LEU A 194 12.40 10.05 1.25
CA LEU A 194 11.77 8.94 0.53
C LEU A 194 12.22 8.83 -0.93
N GLN A 195 12.68 9.92 -1.53
CA GLN A 195 13.25 9.90 -2.89
C GLN A 195 14.67 9.31 -2.93
N VAL A 196 15.40 9.39 -1.80
CA VAL A 196 16.83 9.02 -1.73
C VAL A 196 17.03 7.60 -1.23
N ALA A 197 16.06 7.01 -0.52
CA ALA A 197 16.22 5.68 0.04
C ALA A 197 14.96 4.81 -0.03
N ASP A 198 15.12 3.67 -0.70
CA ASP A 198 14.27 2.52 -0.47
C ASP A 198 14.67 1.87 0.86
N TRP A 199 13.71 1.80 1.79
CA TRP A 199 13.90 1.26 3.13
C TRP A 199 12.96 0.11 3.45
N ASP A 200 12.23 -0.41 2.45
CA ASP A 200 11.27 -1.53 2.58
C ASP A 200 10.31 -1.38 3.77
N ARG A 201 9.88 -0.13 4.02
CA ARG A 201 8.98 0.19 5.13
C ARG A 201 7.55 -0.28 4.86
N THR A 202 6.90 -0.81 5.88
CA THR A 202 5.47 -1.08 5.92
C THR A 202 4.74 0.12 6.53
N ILE A 203 3.63 0.55 5.92
CA ILE A 203 2.77 1.62 6.45
C ILE A 203 1.43 1.05 6.87
N GLU A 204 1.21 0.96 8.18
CA GLU A 204 -0.06 0.58 8.79
C GLU A 204 -0.84 1.83 9.22
N THR A 205 -2.16 1.81 9.18
CA THR A 205 -3.03 2.86 9.75
C THR A 205 -4.15 2.21 10.53
N GLN A 206 -4.46 2.78 11.70
CA GLN A 206 -5.52 2.31 12.58
C GLN A 206 -6.27 3.45 13.27
N THR A 207 -7.50 3.22 13.71
CA THR A 207 -8.15 4.07 14.71
C THR A 207 -7.49 3.89 16.09
N ILE A 208 -7.76 4.78 17.03
CA ILE A 208 -7.26 4.66 18.41
C ILE A 208 -7.76 3.38 19.08
N GLU A 209 -9.01 2.98 18.82
CA GLU A 209 -9.64 1.77 19.35
C GLU A 209 -8.92 0.51 18.86
N GLN A 210 -8.72 0.39 17.53
CA GLN A 210 -7.98 -0.71 16.92
C GLN A 210 -6.53 -0.80 17.42
N LEU A 211 -5.89 0.34 17.67
CA LEU A 211 -4.54 0.39 18.22
C LEU A 211 -4.49 -0.10 19.67
N ARG A 212 -5.48 0.23 20.51
CA ARG A 212 -5.60 -0.30 21.88
C ARG A 212 -5.71 -1.83 21.85
N ASP A 213 -6.67 -2.37 21.08
CA ASP A 213 -6.87 -3.81 20.94
C ASP A 213 -5.57 -4.53 20.50
N ARG A 214 -4.81 -3.93 19.58
CA ARG A 214 -3.54 -4.50 19.10
C ARG A 214 -2.37 -4.38 20.08
N LEU A 215 -2.33 -3.35 20.92
CA LEU A 215 -1.34 -3.21 21.98
C LEU A 215 -1.60 -4.24 23.08
N ASP A 216 -2.85 -4.40 23.51
CA ASP A 216 -3.27 -5.42 24.48
C ASP A 216 -3.01 -6.84 23.95
N GLY A 217 -3.25 -7.07 22.66
CA GLY A 217 -2.91 -8.32 21.96
C GLY A 217 -1.42 -8.48 21.59
N ALA A 218 -0.53 -7.57 22.02
CA ALA A 218 0.92 -7.58 21.74
C ALA A 218 1.29 -7.71 20.24
N SER A 219 0.45 -7.19 19.34
CA SER A 219 0.58 -7.34 17.88
C SER A 219 1.12 -6.09 17.16
N VAL A 220 1.47 -5.04 17.92
CA VAL A 220 2.20 -3.87 17.42
C VAL A 220 3.70 -4.15 17.45
N SER A 221 4.43 -3.71 16.42
CA SER A 221 5.88 -3.90 16.33
C SER A 221 6.61 -3.36 17.57
N THR A 222 7.53 -4.15 18.12
CA THR A 222 8.45 -3.75 19.19
C THR A 222 9.76 -3.16 18.65
N GLY A 223 9.90 -3.08 17.32
CA GLY A 223 11.06 -2.50 16.65
C GLY A 223 11.04 -0.97 16.55
N PRO A 224 12.10 -0.37 15.99
CA PRO A 224 12.18 1.07 15.76
C PRO A 224 11.28 1.51 14.61
N GLY A 225 10.73 2.72 14.70
CA GLY A 225 9.88 3.29 13.66
C GLY A 225 9.45 4.72 13.93
N VAL A 226 8.56 5.22 13.06
CA VAL A 226 7.96 6.56 13.18
C VAL A 226 6.44 6.41 13.20
N TYR A 227 5.76 7.22 13.99
CA TYR A 227 4.30 7.23 14.10
C TYR A 227 3.75 8.64 13.91
N LEU A 228 2.54 8.74 13.37
CA LEU A 228 1.84 9.99 13.12
C LEU A 228 0.41 9.90 13.66
N PHE A 229 0.03 10.81 14.56
CA PHE A 229 -1.37 11.03 14.95
C PHE A 229 -2.01 12.00 13.97
N ARG A 230 -3.21 11.67 13.48
CA ARG A 230 -3.93 12.45 12.45
C ARG A 230 -5.44 12.43 12.69
N SER A 231 -6.12 13.49 12.26
CA SER A 231 -7.56 13.70 12.40
C SER A 231 -8.16 14.33 11.14
N GLY A 232 -9.48 14.48 11.09
CA GLY A 232 -10.16 15.18 10.00
C GLY A 232 -9.71 16.64 9.76
N ASP A 233 -9.07 17.27 10.74
CA ASP A 233 -8.57 18.65 10.66
C ASP A 233 -7.12 18.74 10.14
N GLY A 234 -6.36 17.65 10.16
CA GLY A 234 -4.93 17.65 9.82
C GLY A 234 -4.10 16.67 10.65
N TYR A 235 -2.78 16.77 10.48
CA TYR A 235 -1.81 16.05 11.30
C TYR A 235 -1.70 16.69 12.69
N LEU A 236 -1.71 15.86 13.72
CA LEU A 236 -1.68 16.29 15.12
C LEU A 236 -0.26 16.21 15.69
N TYR A 237 0.42 15.08 15.50
CA TYR A 237 1.75 14.84 16.04
C TYR A 237 2.52 13.83 15.18
N VAL A 238 3.84 13.98 15.09
CA VAL A 238 4.78 13.03 14.48
C VAL A 238 5.86 12.71 15.51
N GLY A 239 6.26 11.45 15.64
CA GLY A 239 7.34 11.07 16.57
C GLY A 239 8.12 9.84 16.15
N GLU A 240 9.40 9.79 16.52
CA GLU A 240 10.22 8.58 16.45
C GLU A 240 10.10 7.68 17.69
N ALA A 241 10.37 6.38 17.52
CA ALA A 241 10.55 5.44 18.62
C ALA A 241 11.66 4.41 18.31
N SER A 242 12.36 3.95 19.35
CA SER A 242 13.18 2.74 19.31
C SER A 242 12.37 1.45 19.49
N ASN A 243 11.17 1.55 20.08
CA ASN A 243 10.17 0.50 20.23
C ASN A 243 8.78 1.15 20.07
N LEU A 244 8.11 0.90 18.93
CA LEU A 244 6.82 1.49 18.61
C LEU A 244 5.74 1.14 19.63
N SER A 245 5.59 -0.15 19.96
CA SER A 245 4.59 -0.64 20.93
C SER A 245 4.69 0.09 22.27
N ALA A 246 5.88 0.11 22.89
CA ALA A 246 6.09 0.78 24.17
C ALA A 246 5.76 2.28 24.15
N ARG A 247 6.17 2.98 23.08
CA ARG A 247 5.96 4.43 22.94
C ARG A 247 4.50 4.80 22.63
N LEU A 248 3.78 3.94 21.89
CA LEU A 248 2.35 4.14 21.63
C LEU A 248 1.50 3.87 22.88
N THR A 249 1.85 2.86 23.69
CA THR A 249 1.23 2.66 25.02
C THR A 249 1.42 3.87 25.93
N GLU A 250 2.61 4.48 25.94
CA GLU A 250 2.87 5.72 26.70
C GLU A 250 1.96 6.87 26.24
N HIS A 251 1.83 7.09 24.92
CA HIS A 251 0.95 8.13 24.39
C HIS A 251 -0.53 7.93 24.75
N LEU A 252 -1.02 6.69 24.72
CA LEU A 252 -2.42 6.36 25.04
C LEU A 252 -2.70 6.27 26.55
N GLY A 253 -1.69 6.00 27.38
CA GLY A 253 -1.80 5.92 28.83
C GLY A 253 -1.63 7.25 29.58
N GLY A 254 -1.16 8.30 28.89
CA GLY A 254 -0.93 9.62 29.46
C GLY A 254 0.34 10.26 28.88
N SER A 255 0.27 10.67 27.61
CA SER A 255 1.42 11.20 26.86
C SER A 255 2.25 12.24 27.61
N ASP A 256 3.57 12.11 27.49
CA ASP A 256 4.56 13.13 27.86
C ASP A 256 4.37 14.49 27.15
N ARG A 257 3.59 14.50 26.05
CA ARG A 257 3.10 15.70 25.38
C ARG A 257 1.72 16.07 25.89
N ILE A 258 1.67 16.91 26.92
CA ILE A 258 0.43 17.40 27.58
C ILE A 258 -0.66 17.77 26.56
N SER A 259 -0.37 18.61 25.57
CA SER A 259 -1.38 19.06 24.58
C SER A 259 -1.89 17.94 23.66
N LEU A 260 -1.12 16.88 23.44
CA LEU A 260 -1.59 15.68 22.73
C LEU A 260 -2.42 14.80 23.67
N ALA A 261 -2.00 14.61 24.93
CA ALA A 261 -2.79 13.89 25.94
C ALA A 261 -4.17 14.53 26.13
N GLU A 262 -4.23 15.85 26.28
CA GLU A 262 -5.48 16.61 26.40
C GLU A 262 -6.39 16.43 25.17
N TYR A 263 -5.82 16.44 23.97
CA TYR A 263 -6.59 16.22 22.74
C TYR A 263 -7.12 14.78 22.62
N LEU A 264 -6.31 13.78 22.99
CA LEU A 264 -6.66 12.35 22.98
C LEU A 264 -7.61 11.95 24.13
N ALA A 265 -7.70 12.75 25.19
CA ALA A 265 -8.65 12.55 26.29
C ALA A 265 -10.00 13.28 26.08
N GLY A 266 -10.06 14.22 25.13
CA GLY A 266 -11.27 14.98 24.82
C GLY A 266 -12.22 14.28 23.83
N GLU A 267 -13.38 14.89 23.60
CA GLU A 267 -14.44 14.37 22.71
C GLU A 267 -13.97 14.14 21.25
N ASN A 268 -12.90 14.82 20.82
CA ASN A 268 -12.33 14.69 19.47
C ASN A 268 -11.57 13.38 19.23
N ALA A 269 -11.29 12.58 20.26
CA ALA A 269 -10.47 11.37 20.17
C ALA A 269 -11.03 10.34 19.17
N ALA A 270 -12.35 10.23 19.04
CA ALA A 270 -13.03 9.30 18.14
C ALA A 270 -12.78 9.56 16.64
N GLY A 271 -12.26 10.74 16.28
CA GLY A 271 -11.85 11.09 14.92
C GLY A 271 -10.35 10.95 14.65
N VAL A 272 -9.60 10.35 15.58
CA VAL A 272 -8.14 10.22 15.48
C VAL A 272 -7.75 8.84 14.96
N SER A 273 -6.81 8.84 14.03
CA SER A 273 -6.08 7.64 13.59
C SER A 273 -4.58 7.80 13.79
N VAL A 274 -3.90 6.66 13.88
CA VAL A 274 -2.46 6.54 13.99
C VAL A 274 -1.92 5.81 12.77
N GLU A 275 -0.99 6.47 12.07
CA GLU A 275 -0.20 5.90 10.98
C GLU A 275 1.16 5.47 11.54
N MET A 276 1.57 4.23 11.26
CA MET A 276 2.82 3.63 11.75
C MET A 276 3.72 3.25 10.58
N HIS A 277 4.93 3.78 10.56
CA HIS A 277 5.98 3.43 9.61
C HIS A 277 6.93 2.44 10.27
N ILE A 278 6.79 1.17 9.90
CA ILE A 278 7.53 0.04 10.46
C ILE A 278 8.66 -0.31 9.49
N PHE A 279 9.88 -0.50 10.02
CA PHE A 279 11.07 -0.77 9.20
C PHE A 279 11.64 -2.17 9.47
N PRO A 280 12.26 -2.81 8.46
CA PRO A 280 13.05 -4.03 8.65
C PRO A 280 14.16 -3.87 9.70
N ALA A 281 14.53 -4.97 10.36
CA ALA A 281 15.48 -4.96 11.49
C ALA A 281 16.93 -4.59 11.11
N ASP A 282 17.25 -4.68 9.81
CA ASP A 282 18.50 -4.31 9.14
C ASP A 282 18.44 -2.92 8.45
N SER A 283 17.26 -2.28 8.42
CA SER A 283 17.07 -0.97 7.81
C SER A 283 17.97 0.12 8.44
N PRO A 284 18.52 1.06 7.65
CA PRO A 284 19.30 2.19 8.16
C PRO A 284 18.57 3.02 9.24
N VAL A 285 17.23 3.01 9.25
CA VAL A 285 16.35 3.71 10.20
C VAL A 285 16.46 3.17 11.64
N LYS A 286 17.14 2.03 11.85
CA LYS A 286 17.58 1.60 13.19
C LYS A 286 18.49 2.65 13.85
N ARG A 287 19.31 3.37 13.06
CA ARG A 287 20.16 4.47 13.54
C ARG A 287 19.31 5.68 13.89
N VAL A 288 19.41 6.15 15.14
CA VAL A 288 18.64 7.29 15.68
C VAL A 288 18.77 8.54 14.78
N THR A 289 19.97 8.81 14.26
CA THR A 289 20.22 9.97 13.36
C THR A 289 19.42 9.90 12.05
N VAL A 290 19.32 8.71 11.44
CA VAL A 290 18.54 8.50 10.20
C VAL A 290 17.05 8.64 10.49
N ARG A 291 16.58 8.05 11.59
CA ARG A 291 15.17 8.11 12.00
C ARG A 291 14.71 9.52 12.35
N ARG A 292 15.55 10.31 13.03
CA ARG A 292 15.28 11.72 13.33
C ARG A 292 15.33 12.61 12.09
N ALA A 293 16.16 12.31 11.11
CA ALA A 293 16.14 13.00 9.81
C ALA A 293 14.81 12.73 9.09
N TYR A 294 14.31 11.48 9.13
CA TYR A 294 13.03 11.11 8.55
C TYR A 294 11.83 11.74 9.29
N GLU A 295 11.82 11.70 10.62
CA GLU A 295 10.87 12.41 11.49
C GLU A 295 10.84 13.92 11.19
N SER A 296 12.00 14.56 11.09
CA SER A 296 12.12 15.99 10.77
C SER A 296 11.53 16.34 9.40
N GLU A 297 11.74 15.48 8.39
CA GLU A 297 11.17 15.65 7.07
C GLU A 297 9.64 15.50 7.05
N LEU A 298 9.10 14.55 7.83
CA LEU A 298 7.66 14.37 8.01
C LEU A 298 7.05 15.56 8.78
N ILE A 299 7.67 16.05 9.85
CA ILE A 299 7.23 17.27 10.54
C ILE A 299 7.18 18.44 9.56
N ARG A 300 8.23 18.61 8.73
CA ARG A 300 8.30 19.68 7.73
C ARG A 300 7.26 19.56 6.62
N SER A 301 6.93 18.34 6.16
CA SER A 301 6.02 18.12 5.03
C SER A 301 4.55 18.01 5.44
N ARG A 302 4.26 17.60 6.68
CA ARG A 302 2.90 17.35 7.20
C ARG A 302 2.38 18.45 8.13
N ASP A 303 3.25 19.36 8.57
CA ASP A 303 2.98 20.48 9.50
C ASP A 303 2.09 20.13 10.72
N PRO A 304 2.50 19.14 11.54
CA PRO A 304 1.69 18.64 12.65
C PRO A 304 1.52 19.65 13.80
N LYS A 305 0.27 19.81 14.26
CA LYS A 305 -0.17 20.83 15.21
C LYS A 305 0.59 20.88 16.55
N PHE A 306 1.01 19.73 17.09
CA PHE A 306 1.57 19.59 18.43
C PHE A 306 3.08 19.30 18.47
N ASN A 307 3.76 19.26 17.32
CA ASN A 307 5.21 19.25 17.31
C ASN A 307 5.74 20.66 17.57
N VAL A 308 6.61 20.80 18.56
CA VAL A 308 7.46 21.98 18.66
C VAL A 308 8.41 21.96 17.45
N ARG A 309 8.27 22.95 16.56
CA ARG A 309 9.19 23.10 15.42
C ARG A 309 10.61 23.36 15.98
N PRO A 310 11.63 22.60 15.54
CA PRO A 310 13.02 22.81 15.95
C PRO A 310 13.62 24.11 15.38
#